data_AF-A0A831ZZC8-F1
#
_entry.id   AF-A0A831ZZC8-F1
#
_cell.length_a   1.000
_cell.length_b   1.000
_cell.length_c   1.000
_cell.angle_alpha   90.00
_cell.angle_beta   90.00
_cell.angle_gamma   90.00
#
_symmetry.space_group_name_H-M   'P 1'
#
loop_
_entity.id
_entity.type
_entity.pdbx_description
1 polymer ?
#
loop_
_entity_poly.entity_id
_entity_poly.type
_entity_poly.pdbx_seq_one_letter_code
_entity_poly.pdbx_strand_id
1 'polypeptide(L)'
;MKRSLLLCLLAAACILSAVPYSALATPLTLAFGDSSKYWPGWGNTDNDSWPGKDNNLDTIGDPNFTEGTVQVVDWYLTEIQFTFEKWGTGNGWNKLEPGDLLLSIDGDTNWEYVVYADNNTNKLDGKTPSSWDYNLYAIDIALDNKTAYEMSGIDKTGYWSGYLIRDNHPIGLKSKPAGSFLGDVGFAGWGTRALTFTFPSGKIYLGDGVLTIGFAVNCANDVIYETLELPRPPQHVAPEPASMLLMGTGLVGLAGYVRARRKNTQKNRS
;
A
#
# COMPACT_ATOMS: atom_id res chain seq x y z
N MET A 1 51.72 -31.76 -0.95
CA MET A 1 51.41 -30.32 -0.78
C MET A 1 50.32 -29.79 -1.73
N LYS A 2 50.40 -29.97 -3.05
CA LYS A 2 49.40 -29.41 -4.00
C LYS A 2 47.93 -29.86 -3.78
N ARG A 3 47.69 -31.07 -3.27
CA ARG A 3 46.33 -31.61 -3.03
C ARG A 3 45.64 -30.98 -1.81
N SER A 4 46.39 -30.67 -0.75
CA SER A 4 45.84 -30.05 0.45
C SER A 4 45.42 -28.59 0.20
N LEU A 5 46.16 -27.87 -0.65
CA LEU A 5 45.81 -26.50 -1.02
C LEU A 5 44.49 -26.42 -1.80
N LEU A 6 44.28 -27.37 -2.73
CA LEU A 6 43.04 -27.44 -3.52
C LEU A 6 41.81 -27.73 -2.65
N LEU A 7 41.94 -28.63 -1.67
CA LEU A 7 40.88 -28.95 -0.71
C LEU A 7 40.53 -27.76 0.19
N CYS A 8 41.53 -27.02 0.67
CA CYS A 8 41.30 -25.81 1.45
C CYS A 8 40.62 -24.71 0.61
N LEU A 9 40.99 -24.54 -0.66
CA LEU A 9 40.34 -23.58 -1.56
C LEU A 9 38.88 -23.95 -1.87
N LEU A 10 38.58 -25.25 -2.05
CA LEU A 10 37.21 -25.75 -2.23
C LEU A 10 36.35 -25.56 -0.98
N ALA A 11 36.89 -25.86 0.21
CA ALA A 11 36.18 -25.64 1.47
C ALA A 11 35.92 -24.15 1.72
N ALA A 12 36.90 -23.28 1.44
CA ALA A 12 36.72 -21.83 1.55
C ALA A 12 35.66 -21.30 0.56
N ALA A 13 35.65 -21.80 -0.69
CA ALA A 13 34.64 -21.45 -1.67
C ALA A 13 33.23 -21.90 -1.24
N CYS A 14 33.09 -23.10 -0.66
CA CYS A 14 31.81 -23.59 -0.13
C CYS A 14 31.32 -22.76 1.08
N ILE A 15 32.21 -22.34 1.97
CA ILE A 15 31.87 -21.48 3.12
C ILE A 15 31.47 -20.08 2.64
N LEU A 16 32.17 -19.53 1.64
CA LEU A 16 31.83 -18.25 1.02
C LEU A 16 30.51 -18.30 0.23
N SER A 17 30.16 -19.44 -0.38
CA SER A 17 28.86 -19.63 -1.03
C SER A 17 27.70 -19.91 -0.07
N ALA A 18 28.00 -20.26 1.18
CA ALA A 18 27.01 -20.54 2.22
C ALA A 18 26.76 -19.34 3.13
N VAL A 19 27.36 -18.16 2.85
CA VAL A 19 26.95 -16.92 3.51
C VAL A 19 25.53 -16.65 3.05
N PRO A 20 24.52 -16.72 3.94
CA PRO A 20 23.18 -16.33 3.57
C PRO A 20 23.28 -14.87 3.15
N TYR A 21 23.11 -14.60 1.86
CA TYR A 21 22.72 -13.27 1.44
C TYR A 21 21.34 -13.07 2.08
N SER A 22 21.32 -12.47 3.27
CA SER A 22 20.15 -11.78 3.75
C SER A 22 19.88 -10.73 2.70
N ALA A 23 19.07 -11.06 1.70
CA ALA A 23 18.53 -10.11 0.78
C ALA A 23 17.77 -9.14 1.68
N LEU A 24 18.40 -8.00 1.98
CA LEU A 24 17.70 -6.90 2.64
C LEU A 24 16.53 -6.62 1.71
N ALA A 25 15.31 -6.80 2.24
CA ALA A 25 14.10 -6.53 1.51
C ALA A 25 14.11 -5.05 1.15
N THR A 26 14.53 -4.74 -0.07
CA THR A 26 14.45 -3.37 -0.59
C THR A 26 12.97 -3.01 -0.58
N PRO A 27 12.56 -1.93 0.10
CA PRO A 27 11.19 -1.49 0.05
C PRO A 27 10.74 -1.34 -1.40
N LEU A 28 9.60 -1.94 -1.72
CA LEU A 28 8.95 -1.74 -3.00
C LEU A 28 8.11 -0.46 -2.88
N THR A 29 8.42 0.54 -3.72
CA THR A 29 7.63 1.75 -3.83
C THR A 29 6.77 1.68 -5.09
N LEU A 30 5.45 1.74 -4.91
CA LEU A 30 4.46 1.82 -5.99
C LEU A 30 3.91 3.25 -6.01
N ALA A 31 3.82 3.86 -7.19
CA ALA A 31 3.18 5.16 -7.36
C ALA A 31 1.75 4.97 -7.86
N PHE A 32 0.84 5.84 -7.40
CA PHE A 32 -0.51 5.99 -7.94
C PHE A 32 -0.74 7.45 -8.34
N GLY A 33 -1.61 7.67 -9.32
CA GLY A 33 -2.03 9.01 -9.73
C GLY A 33 -3.22 9.49 -8.91
N ASP A 34 -3.94 10.45 -9.48
CA ASP A 34 -5.28 10.80 -9.04
C ASP A 34 -6.15 10.90 -10.30
N SER A 35 -7.04 9.94 -10.49
CA SER A 35 -7.86 9.84 -11.70
C SER A 35 -9.35 9.70 -11.41
N SER A 36 -9.68 9.62 -10.12
CA SER A 36 -11.00 9.22 -9.64
C SER A 36 -11.77 10.44 -9.19
N LYS A 37 -12.77 10.82 -9.97
CA LYS A 37 -13.68 11.92 -9.60
C LYS A 37 -14.57 11.56 -8.40
N TYR A 38 -14.86 10.27 -8.25
CA TYR A 38 -15.76 9.68 -7.25
C TYR A 38 -15.33 8.27 -6.92
N TRP A 39 -15.65 7.84 -5.71
CA TRP A 39 -15.71 6.42 -5.43
C TRP A 39 -16.83 5.76 -6.26
N PRO A 40 -16.64 4.51 -6.76
CA PRO A 40 -17.67 3.82 -7.52
C PRO A 40 -19.03 3.78 -6.79
N GLY A 41 -20.10 4.21 -7.47
CA GLY A 41 -21.45 4.27 -6.88
C GLY A 41 -21.77 5.52 -6.04
N TRP A 42 -20.83 6.47 -5.95
CA TRP A 42 -20.97 7.70 -5.14
C TRP A 42 -21.07 8.99 -5.95
N GLY A 43 -21.15 8.90 -7.28
CA GLY A 43 -21.55 10.04 -8.10
C GLY A 43 -22.86 10.65 -7.60
N ASN A 44 -22.94 11.98 -7.54
CA ASN A 44 -24.14 12.67 -7.09
C ASN A 44 -25.06 12.97 -8.30
N THR A 45 -26.19 13.64 -8.10
CA THR A 45 -27.02 14.14 -9.23
C THR A 45 -26.95 15.65 -9.34
N ASP A 46 -25.99 16.27 -8.67
CA ASP A 46 -25.94 17.71 -8.57
C ASP A 46 -25.64 18.32 -9.94
N ASN A 47 -26.42 19.34 -10.28
CA ASN A 47 -26.34 20.09 -11.53
C ASN A 47 -26.06 21.55 -11.23
N ASP A 48 -25.19 21.79 -10.25
CA ASP A 48 -24.75 23.13 -9.94
C ASP A 48 -24.18 23.81 -11.20
N SER A 49 -24.64 25.04 -11.42
CA SER A 49 -24.34 25.78 -12.65
C SER A 49 -22.92 26.34 -12.65
N TRP A 50 -22.27 26.37 -11.48
CA TRP A 50 -20.92 26.86 -11.26
C TRP A 50 -20.34 26.20 -9.99
N PRO A 51 -19.14 25.58 -10.02
CA PRO A 51 -18.12 25.61 -11.09
C PRO A 51 -18.40 24.71 -12.30
N GLY A 52 -19.49 23.93 -12.25
CA GLY A 52 -19.93 23.00 -13.28
C GLY A 52 -20.66 21.83 -12.61
N LYS A 53 -21.12 20.85 -13.38
CA LYS A 53 -21.65 19.62 -12.78
C LYS A 53 -20.52 18.91 -12.04
N ASP A 54 -20.60 18.84 -10.71
CA ASP A 54 -19.63 18.23 -9.79
C ASP A 54 -19.11 16.88 -10.28
N ASN A 55 -19.98 16.08 -10.89
CA ASN A 55 -19.66 14.76 -11.45
C ASN A 55 -18.58 14.75 -12.53
N ASN A 56 -18.36 15.88 -13.20
CA ASN A 56 -17.45 15.97 -14.31
C ASN A 56 -16.07 16.50 -13.90
N LEU A 57 -15.94 17.03 -12.68
CA LEU A 57 -14.73 17.64 -12.16
C LEU A 57 -14.00 16.66 -11.24
N ASP A 58 -12.69 16.57 -11.45
CA ASP A 58 -11.76 15.83 -10.61
C ASP A 58 -11.65 16.50 -9.24
N THR A 59 -11.38 17.81 -9.25
CA THR A 59 -11.31 18.64 -8.06
C THR A 59 -12.39 19.72 -8.06
N ILE A 60 -13.08 19.88 -6.93
CA ILE A 60 -14.00 20.99 -6.65
C ILE A 60 -13.34 21.92 -5.63
N GLY A 61 -12.49 22.85 -6.08
CA GLY A 61 -11.81 23.79 -5.18
C GLY A 61 -10.49 23.25 -4.62
N ASP A 62 -10.26 23.40 -3.31
CA ASP A 62 -9.04 22.96 -2.62
C ASP A 62 -9.41 22.05 -1.43
N PRO A 63 -8.67 20.98 -1.11
CA PRO A 63 -7.40 20.58 -1.70
C PRO A 63 -7.56 19.79 -3.01
N ASN A 64 -6.48 19.71 -3.79
CA ASN A 64 -6.33 18.95 -5.03
C ASN A 64 -5.24 17.89 -4.82
N PHE A 65 -5.56 16.60 -4.97
CA PHE A 65 -4.54 15.55 -4.94
C PHE A 65 -3.92 15.42 -6.34
N THR A 66 -2.66 15.03 -6.42
CA THR A 66 -1.98 14.90 -7.73
C THR A 66 -1.42 13.52 -7.96
N GLU A 67 -0.93 12.90 -6.90
CA GLU A 67 -0.27 11.61 -6.92
C GLU A 67 -0.13 11.08 -5.49
N GLY A 68 0.33 9.85 -5.37
CA GLY A 68 0.78 9.30 -4.12
C GLY A 68 1.70 8.11 -4.30
N THR A 69 2.22 7.63 -3.17
CA THR A 69 3.09 6.45 -3.13
C THR A 69 2.64 5.49 -2.04
N VAL A 70 2.91 4.21 -2.30
CA VAL A 70 2.75 3.11 -1.35
C VAL A 70 4.11 2.46 -1.18
N GLN A 71 4.53 2.27 0.07
CA GLN A 71 5.72 1.49 0.40
C GLN A 71 5.34 0.15 0.99
N VAL A 72 5.97 -0.90 0.48
CA VAL A 72 5.76 -2.29 0.88
C VAL A 72 7.10 -2.92 1.23
N VAL A 73 7.18 -3.58 2.38
CA VAL A 73 8.36 -4.33 2.83
C VAL A 73 7.93 -5.75 3.15
N ASP A 74 8.56 -6.75 2.54
CA ASP A 74 8.22 -8.17 2.72
C ASP A 74 6.73 -8.48 2.50
N TRP A 75 6.10 -7.81 1.53
CA TRP A 75 4.66 -7.89 1.23
C TRP A 75 3.73 -7.32 2.30
N TYR A 76 4.25 -6.57 3.25
CA TYR A 76 3.45 -5.81 4.21
C TYR A 76 3.44 -4.33 3.86
N LEU A 77 2.26 -3.73 3.93
CA LEU A 77 2.10 -2.28 3.80
C LEU A 77 2.81 -1.58 4.96
N THR A 78 3.69 -0.63 4.65
CA THR A 78 4.42 0.16 5.66
C THR A 78 4.10 1.64 5.59
N GLU A 79 3.79 2.17 4.42
CA GLU A 79 3.50 3.59 4.26
C GLU A 79 2.56 3.86 3.09
N ILE A 80 1.66 4.83 3.26
CA ILE A 80 0.94 5.48 2.17
C ILE A 80 1.20 6.98 2.30
N GLN A 81 1.62 7.62 1.21
CA GLN A 81 1.77 9.07 1.14
C GLN A 81 0.90 9.62 0.01
N PHE A 82 0.12 10.65 0.30
CA PHE A 82 -0.59 11.47 -0.67
C PHE A 82 0.16 12.77 -0.92
N THR A 83 0.14 13.26 -2.14
CA THR A 83 0.69 14.55 -2.53
C THR A 83 -0.41 15.49 -2.98
N PHE A 84 -0.43 16.69 -2.39
CA PHE A 84 -1.31 17.78 -2.81
C PHE A 84 -0.58 18.71 -3.79
N GLU A 85 -1.33 19.27 -4.74
CA GLU A 85 -0.82 20.30 -5.64
C GLU A 85 -0.23 21.48 -4.84
N LYS A 86 -0.99 21.95 -3.84
CA LYS A 86 -0.63 23.04 -2.93
C LYS A 86 -1.33 22.88 -1.58
N TRP A 87 -0.84 23.58 -0.56
CA TRP A 87 -1.50 23.68 0.75
C TRP A 87 -1.54 25.13 1.25
N GLY A 88 -2.64 25.53 1.90
CA GLY A 88 -2.66 26.69 2.81
C GLY A 88 -2.84 28.07 2.16
N THR A 89 -3.32 28.18 0.92
CA THR A 89 -3.42 29.47 0.21
C THR A 89 -4.82 30.12 0.19
N GLY A 90 -5.81 29.59 0.93
CA GLY A 90 -7.23 30.01 0.85
C GLY A 90 -7.95 30.16 2.19
N ASN A 91 -9.21 30.63 2.18
CA ASN A 91 -10.01 30.85 3.39
C ASN A 91 -10.68 29.58 3.95
N GLY A 92 -10.51 28.41 3.30
CA GLY A 92 -11.16 27.15 3.70
C GLY A 92 -10.27 26.20 4.51
N TRP A 93 -8.96 26.41 4.53
CA TRP A 93 -8.01 25.43 5.09
C TRP A 93 -8.17 25.18 6.59
N ASN A 94 -8.72 26.13 7.34
CA ASN A 94 -9.00 25.97 8.77
C ASN A 94 -10.29 25.16 9.06
N LYS A 95 -11.06 24.81 8.02
CA LYS A 95 -12.21 23.90 8.09
C LYS A 95 -11.91 22.50 7.58
N LEU A 96 -10.76 22.34 6.92
CA LEU A 96 -10.42 21.05 6.38
C LEU A 96 -10.02 20.13 7.53
N GLU A 97 -10.43 18.88 7.38
CA GLU A 97 -10.00 17.78 8.20
C GLU A 97 -9.66 16.58 7.30
N PRO A 98 -8.66 15.77 7.68
CA PRO A 98 -8.44 14.49 7.04
C PRO A 98 -9.63 13.57 7.30
N GLY A 99 -10.08 12.85 6.27
CA GLY A 99 -11.03 11.75 6.45
C GLY A 99 -10.37 10.49 6.99
N ASP A 100 -11.13 9.40 6.97
CA ASP A 100 -10.57 8.07 7.23
C ASP A 100 -9.96 7.49 5.95
N LEU A 101 -8.93 6.66 6.10
CA LEU A 101 -8.29 5.93 5.00
C LEU A 101 -8.82 4.51 4.97
N LEU A 102 -9.48 4.11 3.89
CA LEU A 102 -10.02 2.76 3.69
C LEU A 102 -9.17 1.98 2.70
N LEU A 103 -8.98 0.68 2.97
CA LEU A 103 -8.13 -0.19 2.16
C LEU A 103 -8.86 -1.51 1.87
N SER A 104 -8.82 -1.93 0.61
CA SER A 104 -9.17 -3.28 0.17
C SER A 104 -7.93 -3.99 -0.35
N ILE A 105 -7.74 -5.25 0.00
CA ILE A 105 -6.53 -6.04 -0.34
C ILE A 105 -6.79 -7.20 -1.31
N ASP A 106 -8.03 -7.34 -1.79
CA ASP A 106 -8.41 -8.39 -2.75
C ASP A 106 -9.10 -7.83 -4.01
N GLY A 107 -9.36 -6.51 -4.05
CA GLY A 107 -9.96 -5.83 -5.18
C GLY A 107 -11.45 -6.11 -5.35
N ASP A 108 -12.12 -6.61 -4.29
CA ASP A 108 -13.57 -6.72 -4.26
C ASP A 108 -14.23 -5.34 -3.97
N THR A 109 -15.50 -5.35 -3.57
CA THR A 109 -16.26 -4.13 -3.26
C THR A 109 -16.41 -3.87 -1.76
N ASN A 110 -15.62 -4.54 -0.92
CA ASN A 110 -15.60 -4.37 0.52
C ASN A 110 -14.28 -3.72 0.94
N TRP A 111 -14.31 -3.09 2.10
CA TRP A 111 -13.12 -2.61 2.77
C TRP A 111 -12.75 -3.59 3.87
N GLU A 112 -11.50 -4.07 3.86
CA GLU A 112 -10.95 -4.96 4.90
C GLU A 112 -10.29 -4.17 6.02
N TYR A 113 -9.82 -2.95 5.74
CA TYR A 113 -9.14 -2.12 6.72
C TYR A 113 -9.58 -0.66 6.67
N VAL A 114 -9.50 -0.01 7.83
CA VAL A 114 -9.64 1.44 7.96
C VAL A 114 -8.62 1.99 8.93
N VAL A 115 -8.02 3.12 8.58
CA VAL A 115 -7.33 3.99 9.53
C VAL A 115 -8.33 5.03 9.99
N TYR A 116 -8.74 4.92 11.25
CA TYR A 116 -9.80 5.73 11.86
C TYR A 116 -9.21 6.69 12.90
N ALA A 117 -9.61 7.96 12.85
CA ALA A 117 -9.25 8.96 13.86
C ALA A 117 -10.17 8.86 15.09
N ASP A 118 -9.72 8.17 16.14
CA ASP A 118 -10.56 7.78 17.30
C ASP A 118 -11.15 8.96 18.07
N ASN A 119 -10.45 10.10 18.10
CA ASN A 119 -10.91 11.30 18.79
C ASN A 119 -11.77 12.22 17.90
N ASN A 120 -11.89 11.91 16.61
CA ASN A 120 -12.70 12.67 15.68
C ASN A 120 -14.11 12.09 15.57
N THR A 121 -14.91 12.36 16.60
CA THR A 121 -16.30 11.91 16.64
C THR A 121 -17.21 12.64 15.65
N ASN A 122 -16.75 13.77 15.07
CA ASN A 122 -17.50 14.54 14.09
C ASN A 122 -16.53 15.18 13.08
N LYS A 123 -16.42 14.56 11.90
CA LYS A 123 -15.53 14.97 10.80
C LYS A 123 -15.90 16.32 10.15
N LEU A 124 -16.93 17.00 10.68
CA LEU A 124 -17.45 18.29 10.23
C LEU A 124 -17.50 19.28 11.41
N ASP A 125 -16.42 19.41 12.18
CA ASP A 125 -16.35 20.34 13.32
C ASP A 125 -15.17 21.32 13.31
N GLY A 126 -14.30 21.22 12.30
CA GLY A 126 -13.09 22.01 12.10
C GLY A 126 -11.90 21.61 12.95
N LYS A 127 -11.94 20.46 13.63
CA LYS A 127 -10.82 20.00 14.48
C LYS A 127 -10.01 18.95 13.77
N THR A 128 -8.79 19.33 13.41
CA THR A 128 -7.79 18.35 12.98
C THR A 128 -7.54 17.35 14.12
N PRO A 129 -7.64 16.04 13.87
CA PRO A 129 -7.22 15.01 14.82
C PRO A 129 -5.73 15.15 15.17
N SER A 130 -5.32 14.71 16.37
CA SER A 130 -3.88 14.65 16.66
C SER A 130 -3.23 13.59 15.80
N SER A 131 -1.95 13.78 15.48
CA SER A 131 -1.13 12.79 14.77
C SER A 131 -1.09 11.40 15.44
N TRP A 132 -1.48 11.32 16.70
CA TRP A 132 -1.43 10.12 17.54
C TRP A 132 -2.79 9.41 17.68
N ASP A 133 -3.86 9.94 17.07
CA ASP A 133 -5.22 9.41 17.27
C ASP A 133 -5.67 8.45 16.17
N TYR A 134 -4.79 8.14 15.21
CA TYR A 134 -5.10 7.27 14.08
C TYR A 134 -4.82 5.81 14.41
N ASN A 135 -5.87 5.00 14.30
CA ASN A 135 -5.84 3.60 14.66
C ASN A 135 -6.25 2.73 13.48
N LEU A 136 -5.53 1.63 13.27
CA LEU A 136 -5.84 0.65 12.26
C LEU A 136 -6.85 -0.38 12.80
N TYR A 137 -7.95 -0.56 12.09
CA TYR A 137 -8.94 -1.61 12.37
C TYR A 137 -9.13 -2.51 11.16
N ALA A 138 -9.32 -3.81 11.41
CA ALA A 138 -9.92 -4.71 10.44
C ALA A 138 -11.44 -4.49 10.43
N ILE A 139 -12.04 -4.38 9.25
CA ILE A 139 -13.46 -4.14 9.03
C ILE A 139 -14.00 -5.07 7.93
N ASP A 140 -15.33 -5.06 7.77
CA ASP A 140 -16.05 -5.71 6.67
C ASP A 140 -17.21 -4.78 6.32
N ILE A 141 -16.93 -3.80 5.45
CA ILE A 141 -17.88 -2.76 5.08
C ILE A 141 -17.91 -2.64 3.57
N ALA A 142 -19.07 -2.92 2.98
CA ALA A 142 -19.28 -2.73 1.56
C ALA A 142 -19.15 -1.26 1.15
N LEU A 143 -18.54 -1.02 -0.02
CA LEU A 143 -18.35 0.29 -0.64
C LEU A 143 -19.67 1.04 -0.80
N ASP A 144 -20.75 0.33 -1.14
CA ASP A 144 -22.08 0.90 -1.39
C ASP A 144 -22.95 1.04 -0.12
N ASN A 145 -22.44 0.72 1.07
CA ASN A 145 -23.19 0.82 2.32
C ASN A 145 -23.39 2.28 2.74
N LYS A 146 -24.46 2.90 2.21
CA LYS A 146 -24.84 4.30 2.47
C LYS A 146 -24.97 4.67 3.96
N THR A 147 -25.16 3.71 4.85
CA THR A 147 -25.37 3.96 6.29
C THR A 147 -24.10 3.89 7.12
N ALA A 148 -23.03 3.28 6.60
CA ALA A 148 -21.77 3.11 7.31
C ALA A 148 -20.89 4.38 7.30
N TYR A 149 -21.07 5.25 6.31
CA TYR A 149 -20.21 6.39 6.08
C TYR A 149 -20.72 7.68 6.71
N GLU A 150 -19.78 8.49 7.18
CA GLU A 150 -19.98 9.92 7.36
C GLU A 150 -19.82 10.59 5.99
N MET A 151 -20.67 11.56 5.70
CA MET A 151 -20.75 12.21 4.40
C MET A 151 -20.19 13.63 4.48
N SER A 152 -19.60 14.12 3.39
CA SER A 152 -19.09 15.49 3.27
C SER A 152 -20.18 16.55 3.53
N GLY A 153 -21.46 16.26 3.29
CA GLY A 153 -22.57 17.19 3.47
C GLY A 153 -23.04 17.79 2.14
N ILE A 154 -23.57 19.01 2.20
CA ILE A 154 -24.11 19.72 1.03
C ILE A 154 -23.39 21.07 0.91
N ASP A 155 -22.98 21.39 -0.31
CA ASP A 155 -22.28 22.61 -0.69
C ASP A 155 -23.03 23.87 -0.24
N LYS A 156 -22.27 24.92 0.10
CA LYS A 156 -22.81 26.23 0.50
C LYS A 156 -23.84 26.22 1.65
N THR A 157 -24.03 25.11 2.37
CA THR A 157 -24.98 24.98 3.48
C THR A 157 -24.29 24.55 4.77
N GLY A 158 -24.93 24.80 5.91
CA GLY A 158 -24.47 24.33 7.23
C GLY A 158 -23.00 24.63 7.50
N TYR A 159 -22.21 23.59 7.77
CA TYR A 159 -20.77 23.68 8.00
C TYR A 159 -20.00 24.29 6.81
N TRP A 160 -20.47 24.05 5.59
CA TRP A 160 -19.88 24.50 4.32
C TRP A 160 -20.47 25.81 3.79
N SER A 161 -21.23 26.55 4.59
CA SER A 161 -21.74 27.87 4.19
C SER A 161 -20.62 28.78 3.66
N GLY A 162 -20.72 29.18 2.38
CA GLY A 162 -19.73 30.01 1.68
C GLY A 162 -18.58 29.25 1.00
N TYR A 163 -18.61 27.91 1.00
CA TYR A 163 -17.60 27.05 0.41
C TYR A 163 -18.23 26.10 -0.61
N LEU A 164 -17.46 25.76 -1.64
CA LEU A 164 -17.79 24.69 -2.56
C LEU A 164 -17.20 23.41 -2.04
N ILE A 165 -18.02 22.36 -2.03
CA ILE A 165 -17.60 21.01 -1.67
C ILE A 165 -18.15 19.98 -2.64
N ARG A 166 -17.65 18.75 -2.57
CA ARG A 166 -18.30 17.64 -3.28
C ARG A 166 -19.47 17.13 -2.45
N ASP A 167 -20.66 17.23 -3.01
CA ASP A 167 -21.89 16.89 -2.30
C ASP A 167 -22.03 15.40 -1.99
N ASN A 168 -22.37 15.12 -0.73
CA ASN A 168 -22.77 13.82 -0.21
C ASN A 168 -21.82 12.69 -0.64
N HIS A 169 -20.52 12.92 -0.51
CA HIS A 169 -19.48 11.93 -0.75
C HIS A 169 -18.99 11.34 0.57
N PRO A 170 -18.65 10.04 0.64
CA PRO A 170 -18.04 9.46 1.83
C PRO A 170 -16.72 10.14 2.19
N ILE A 171 -16.53 10.43 3.48
CA ILE A 171 -15.28 11.00 4.02
C ILE A 171 -14.68 10.13 5.13
N GLY A 172 -15.27 8.96 5.36
CA GLY A 172 -14.86 7.99 6.36
C GLY A 172 -16.05 7.32 7.01
N LEU A 173 -15.82 6.58 8.09
CA LEU A 173 -16.85 5.87 8.81
C LEU A 173 -17.58 6.78 9.79
N LYS A 174 -18.89 6.59 9.89
CA LYS A 174 -19.79 7.35 10.78
C LYS A 174 -19.56 7.06 12.25
N SER A 175 -19.15 5.84 12.55
CA SER A 175 -18.89 5.38 13.90
C SER A 175 -17.57 4.63 13.96
N LYS A 176 -16.94 4.66 15.13
CA LYS A 176 -15.77 3.84 15.42
C LYS A 176 -16.03 2.38 15.01
N PRO A 177 -15.10 1.75 14.27
CA PRO A 177 -15.22 0.35 13.88
C PRO A 177 -15.46 -0.57 15.07
N ALA A 178 -16.38 -1.53 14.91
CA ALA A 178 -16.55 -2.62 15.87
C ALA A 178 -15.55 -3.78 15.65
N GLY A 179 -14.76 -3.72 14.58
CA GLY A 179 -13.80 -4.75 14.21
C GLY A 179 -12.52 -4.73 15.04
N SER A 180 -11.56 -5.58 14.67
CA SER A 180 -10.35 -5.81 15.47
C SER A 180 -9.37 -4.65 15.36
N PHE A 181 -8.96 -4.07 16.49
CA PHE A 181 -7.84 -3.13 16.53
C PHE A 181 -6.52 -3.85 16.22
N LEU A 182 -5.75 -3.31 15.27
CA LEU A 182 -4.51 -3.92 14.79
C LEU A 182 -3.25 -3.19 15.24
N GLY A 183 -3.36 -1.90 15.56
CA GLY A 183 -2.28 -1.06 16.06
C GLY A 183 -2.47 0.42 15.71
N ASP A 184 -1.62 1.25 16.29
CA ASP A 184 -1.57 2.69 16.01
C ASP A 184 -0.93 2.95 14.63
N VAL A 185 -1.45 3.94 13.90
CA VAL A 185 -0.90 4.40 12.62
C VAL A 185 -0.33 5.79 12.82
N GLY A 186 0.94 5.97 12.43
CA GLY A 186 1.55 7.29 12.44
C GLY A 186 0.90 8.18 11.38
N PHE A 187 0.46 9.38 11.75
CA PHE A 187 -0.12 10.35 10.83
C PHE A 187 0.68 11.65 10.84
N ALA A 188 1.16 12.09 9.68
CA ALA A 188 2.00 13.27 9.57
C ALA A 188 1.72 14.08 8.30
N GLY A 189 2.14 15.35 8.31
CA GLY A 189 2.13 16.18 7.11
C GLY A 189 0.81 16.89 6.81
N TRP A 190 -0.21 16.76 7.68
CA TRP A 190 -1.37 17.65 7.65
C TRP A 190 -0.91 19.11 7.80
N GLY A 191 -1.38 20.00 6.93
CA GLY A 191 -0.82 21.34 6.86
C GLY A 191 0.25 21.53 5.78
N THR A 192 0.60 20.48 5.04
CA THR A 192 1.70 20.49 4.06
C THR A 192 1.28 19.88 2.73
N ARG A 193 2.20 19.82 1.76
CA ARG A 193 1.96 19.20 0.45
C ARG A 193 2.03 17.67 0.45
N ALA A 194 2.48 17.05 1.55
CA ALA A 194 2.60 15.61 1.66
C ALA A 194 1.86 15.14 2.91
N LEU A 195 0.94 14.19 2.77
CA LEU A 195 0.19 13.58 3.86
C LEU A 195 0.60 12.13 3.97
N THR A 196 1.13 11.71 5.12
CA THR A 196 1.72 10.37 5.28
C THR A 196 1.02 9.59 6.38
N PHE A 197 0.67 8.35 6.06
CA PHE A 197 0.23 7.30 6.98
C PHE A 197 1.32 6.24 7.08
N THR A 198 1.87 6.03 8.29
CA THR A 198 2.91 5.04 8.57
C THR A 198 2.31 3.89 9.37
N PHE A 199 2.34 2.70 8.80
CA PHE A 199 1.65 1.52 9.34
C PHE A 199 2.53 0.71 10.30
N PRO A 200 1.92 0.08 11.31
CA PRO A 200 2.62 -0.87 12.17
C PRO A 200 3.10 -2.09 11.35
N SER A 201 4.36 -2.47 11.55
CA SER A 201 4.98 -3.57 10.81
C SER A 201 4.21 -4.90 10.96
N GLY A 202 4.04 -5.61 9.86
CA GLY A 202 3.45 -6.96 9.85
C GLY A 202 1.93 -7.01 10.00
N LYS A 203 1.20 -5.88 9.87
CA LYS A 203 -0.25 -5.84 10.12
C LYS A 203 -1.14 -5.99 8.90
N ILE A 204 -0.73 -5.46 7.75
CA ILE A 204 -1.50 -5.54 6.50
C ILE A 204 -0.65 -6.30 5.50
N TYR A 205 -0.92 -7.60 5.35
CA TYR A 205 -0.28 -8.44 4.36
C TYR A 205 -1.00 -8.29 3.02
N LEU A 206 -0.27 -7.82 2.00
CA LEU A 206 -0.82 -7.59 0.67
C LEU A 206 -0.64 -8.79 -0.27
N GLY A 207 0.28 -9.71 0.07
CA GLY A 207 0.60 -10.87 -0.77
C GLY A 207 0.98 -10.47 -2.19
N ASP A 208 0.58 -11.27 -3.18
CA ASP A 208 0.68 -11.00 -4.61
C ASP A 208 -0.60 -10.35 -5.19
N GLY A 209 -1.38 -9.70 -4.31
CA GLY A 209 -2.73 -9.25 -4.59
C GLY A 209 -2.82 -7.85 -5.19
N VAL A 210 -3.96 -7.24 -4.89
CA VAL A 210 -4.35 -5.90 -5.33
C VAL A 210 -4.53 -5.06 -4.08
N LEU A 211 -4.15 -3.78 -4.12
CA LEU A 211 -4.46 -2.82 -3.06
C LEU A 211 -5.32 -1.71 -3.63
N THR A 212 -6.56 -1.61 -3.18
CA THR A 212 -7.43 -0.46 -3.46
C THR A 212 -7.43 0.50 -2.28
N ILE A 213 -7.22 1.79 -2.56
CA ILE A 213 -7.11 2.86 -1.57
C ILE A 213 -8.28 3.80 -1.76
N GLY A 214 -9.09 3.99 -0.71
CA GLY A 214 -10.15 4.99 -0.63
C GLY A 214 -9.78 6.08 0.38
N PHE A 215 -9.69 7.33 -0.06
CA PHE A 215 -9.46 8.46 0.83
C PHE A 215 -10.13 9.74 0.32
N ALA A 216 -10.62 10.56 1.23
CA ALA A 216 -11.10 11.90 0.94
C ALA A 216 -10.87 12.79 2.16
N VAL A 217 -10.62 14.08 1.95
CA VAL A 217 -10.76 15.06 3.03
C VAL A 217 -12.23 15.32 3.33
N ASN A 218 -12.56 15.97 4.46
CA ASN A 218 -13.95 16.16 4.88
C ASN A 218 -14.85 16.96 3.90
N CYS A 219 -14.27 17.81 3.04
CA CYS A 219 -15.03 18.45 1.96
C CYS A 219 -15.21 17.55 0.72
N ALA A 220 -14.44 16.46 0.61
CA ALA A 220 -14.37 15.59 -0.55
C ALA A 220 -14.15 16.31 -1.89
N ASN A 221 -13.56 17.51 -1.86
CA ASN A 221 -13.25 18.33 -3.04
C ASN A 221 -12.49 17.52 -4.08
N ASP A 222 -11.62 16.66 -3.58
CA ASP A 222 -10.91 15.66 -4.33
C ASP A 222 -10.94 14.33 -3.58
N VAL A 223 -10.91 13.23 -4.33
CA VAL A 223 -11.10 11.89 -3.76
C VAL A 223 -10.13 10.90 -4.39
N ILE A 224 -9.43 10.15 -3.55
CA ILE A 224 -8.61 9.04 -4.00
C ILE A 224 -9.47 7.78 -4.02
N TYR A 225 -9.51 7.13 -5.18
CA TYR A 225 -9.95 5.75 -5.34
C TYR A 225 -9.04 5.07 -6.35
N GLU A 226 -7.92 4.52 -5.88
CA GLU A 226 -6.85 4.02 -6.74
C GLU A 226 -6.57 2.56 -6.44
N THR A 227 -6.41 1.75 -7.49
CA THR A 227 -6.18 0.32 -7.40
C THR A 227 -4.81 -0.01 -7.94
N LEU A 228 -3.94 -0.53 -7.07
CA LEU A 228 -2.57 -0.92 -7.37
C LEU A 228 -2.47 -2.43 -7.48
N GLU A 229 -1.97 -2.91 -8.62
CA GLU A 229 -1.53 -4.31 -8.73
C GLU A 229 -0.11 -4.42 -8.16
N LEU A 230 0.07 -5.28 -7.15
CA LEU A 230 1.41 -5.56 -6.66
C LEU A 230 2.17 -6.34 -7.75
N PRO A 231 3.42 -5.98 -8.06
CA PRO A 231 4.22 -6.76 -8.97
C PRO A 231 4.36 -8.14 -8.35
N ARG A 232 3.80 -9.14 -9.03
CA ARG A 232 4.02 -10.52 -8.65
C ARG A 232 5.53 -10.69 -8.58
N PRO A 233 6.08 -11.32 -7.52
CA PRO A 233 7.48 -11.63 -7.53
C PRO A 233 7.73 -12.33 -8.87
N PRO A 234 8.73 -11.88 -9.67
CA PRO A 234 9.08 -12.62 -10.86
C PRO A 234 9.16 -14.06 -10.39
N GLN A 235 8.35 -14.94 -11.01
CA GLN A 235 8.48 -16.37 -10.81
C GLN A 235 9.83 -16.72 -11.40
N HIS A 236 10.89 -16.33 -10.68
CA HIS A 236 12.23 -16.67 -11.01
C HIS A 236 12.21 -18.16 -10.81
N VAL A 237 12.17 -18.87 -11.94
CA VAL A 237 12.73 -20.20 -12.09
C VAL A 237 14.25 -20.09 -11.93
N ALA A 238 14.71 -19.36 -10.90
CA ALA A 238 16.04 -19.51 -10.37
C ALA A 238 16.00 -20.90 -9.74
N PRO A 239 16.72 -21.89 -10.31
CA PRO A 239 16.76 -23.21 -9.72
C PRO A 239 17.16 -23.04 -8.27
N GLU A 240 16.35 -23.57 -7.35
CA GLU A 240 16.62 -23.46 -5.92
C GLU A 240 18.10 -23.76 -5.66
N PRO A 241 18.77 -23.08 -4.72
CA PRO A 241 20.18 -23.35 -4.43
C PRO A 241 20.45 -24.84 -4.19
N ALA A 242 19.48 -25.55 -3.61
CA ALA A 242 19.49 -27.00 -3.46
C ALA A 242 19.45 -27.76 -4.79
N SER A 243 18.63 -27.31 -5.75
CA SER A 243 18.56 -27.87 -7.11
C SER A 243 19.86 -27.64 -7.90
N MET A 244 20.46 -26.44 -7.80
CA MET A 244 21.77 -26.18 -8.40
C MET A 244 22.88 -27.00 -7.73
N LEU A 245 22.86 -27.12 -6.41
CA LEU A 245 23.81 -27.94 -5.67
C LEU A 245 23.66 -29.42 -6.00
N LEU A 246 22.42 -29.93 -6.07
CA LEU A 246 22.13 -31.31 -6.46
C LEU A 246 22.58 -31.58 -7.90
N MET A 247 22.31 -30.66 -8.82
CA MET A 247 22.77 -30.77 -10.21
C MET A 247 24.30 -30.73 -10.29
N GLY A 248 24.94 -29.81 -9.57
CA GLY A 248 26.39 -29.69 -9.52
C GLY A 248 27.06 -30.93 -8.92
N THR A 249 26.59 -31.39 -7.76
CA THR A 249 27.11 -32.60 -7.10
C THR A 249 26.83 -33.86 -7.92
N GLY A 250 25.67 -33.95 -8.57
CA GLY A 250 25.33 -35.03 -9.50
C GLY A 250 26.30 -35.11 -10.67
N LEU A 251 26.63 -33.98 -11.29
CA LEU A 251 27.61 -33.91 -12.39
C LEU A 251 29.03 -34.31 -11.93
N VAL A 252 29.45 -33.87 -10.75
CA VAL A 252 30.75 -34.26 -10.16
C VAL A 252 30.79 -35.76 -9.87
N GLY A 253 29.71 -36.32 -9.31
CA GLY A 253 29.57 -37.76 -9.07
C GLY A 253 29.66 -38.57 -10.35
N LEU A 254 28.96 -38.13 -11.41
CA LEU A 254 28.98 -38.79 -12.72
C LEU A 254 30.38 -38.76 -13.35
N ALA A 255 31.06 -37.62 -13.33
CA ALA A 255 32.43 -37.49 -13.82
C ALA A 255 33.41 -38.39 -13.06
N GLY A 256 33.24 -38.50 -11.73
CA GLY A 256 34.00 -39.43 -10.88
C GLY A 256 33.78 -40.89 -11.28
N TYR A 257 32.54 -41.29 -11.49
CA TYR A 257 32.17 -42.65 -11.90
C TYR A 257 32.77 -43.05 -13.25
N VAL A 258 32.65 -42.18 -14.26
CA VAL A 258 33.22 -42.43 -15.61
C VAL A 258 34.74 -42.61 -15.54
N ARG A 259 35.44 -41.81 -14.72
CA ARG A 259 36.89 -41.90 -14.56
C ARG A 259 37.33 -43.18 -13.86
N ALA A 260 36.58 -43.64 -12.85
CA ALA A 260 36.86 -44.90 -12.16
C ALA A 260 36.72 -46.10 -13.12
N ARG A 261 35.66 -46.11 -13.95
CA ARG A 261 35.40 -47.18 -14.90
C ARG A 261 36.52 -47.32 -15.95
N ARG A 262 37.00 -46.20 -16.51
CA ARG A 262 38.11 -46.23 -17.50
C ARG A 262 39.41 -46.82 -16.94
N LYS A 263 39.73 -46.55 -15.67
CA LYS A 263 40.94 -47.10 -15.02
C LYS A 263 40.88 -48.63 -14.88
N ASN A 264 39.72 -49.18 -14.54
CA ASN A 264 39.55 -50.63 -14.42
C ASN A 264 39.66 -51.35 -15.76
N THR A 265 39.13 -50.76 -16.85
CA THR A 265 39.26 -51.36 -18.19
C THR A 265 40.71 -51.41 -18.68
N GLN A 266 41.53 -50.42 -18.34
CA GLN A 266 42.96 -50.40 -18.69
C GLN A 266 43.74 -51.48 -17.94
N LYS A 267 43.39 -51.75 -16.68
CA LYS A 267 44.06 -52.75 -15.83
C LYS A 267 43.81 -54.20 -16.29
N ASN A 268 42.72 -54.45 -17.00
CA ASN A 268 42.40 -55.77 -17.57
C ASN A 268 43.00 -55.99 -18.97
N ARG A 269 43.70 -55.00 -19.54
CA ARG A 269 44.36 -55.09 -20.85
C ARG A 269 45.89 -55.14 -20.76
N SER A 270 46.44 -55.12 -19.55
CA SER A 270 47.86 -55.34 -19.23
C SER A 270 48.03 -56.73 -18.63
#